data_AF-A0A399RNA1-F1
#
_entry.id   AF-A0A399RNA1-F1
#
_cell.length_a   1.000
_cell.length_b   1.000
_cell.length_c   1.000
_cell.angle_alpha   90.00
_cell.angle_beta   90.00
_cell.angle_gamma   90.00
#
_symmetry.space_group_name_H-M   'P 1'
#
loop_
_entity.id
_entity.type
_entity.pdbx_description
1 polymer ?
#
loop_
_entity_poly.entity_id
_entity_poly.type
_entity_poly.pdbx_seq_one_letter_code
_entity_poly.pdbx_strand_id
1 'polypeptide(L)'
;MPLLPIEYHELVRVIVIYMYGLGAGGAWIAAIASPNTSYDKLDPARADTHIRALLRTASAQIAVVLLLTAGLAALIAYYMSALFAVIAAAGFISNRLILSRRSTEGRVRDRRQARRVIAVGLTLVFMLAILIAMIFAVQRL
;
A
#
# COMPACT_ATOMS: atom_id res chain seq x y z
N MET A 1 18.64 6.08 -23.83
CA MET A 1 19.67 7.09 -23.47
C MET A 1 19.68 7.22 -21.96
N PRO A 2 20.81 7.06 -21.25
CA PRO A 2 20.84 7.40 -19.84
C PRO A 2 20.86 8.93 -19.72
N LEU A 3 19.83 9.49 -19.09
CA LEU A 3 19.69 10.94 -18.87
C LEU A 3 20.44 11.43 -17.63
N LEU A 4 21.00 10.52 -16.84
CA LEU A 4 21.67 10.79 -15.56
C LEU A 4 23.04 10.11 -15.49
N PRO A 5 24.04 10.74 -14.84
CA PRO A 5 25.30 10.07 -14.53
C PRO A 5 25.08 8.81 -13.67
N ILE A 6 25.98 7.83 -13.79
CA ILE A 6 25.86 6.50 -13.16
C ILE A 6 25.63 6.59 -11.64
N GLU A 7 26.31 7.51 -10.97
CA GLU A 7 26.17 7.73 -9.52
C GLU A 7 24.74 8.13 -9.12
N TYR A 8 24.09 9.00 -9.90
CA TYR A 8 22.70 9.40 -9.65
C TYR A 8 21.72 8.26 -9.92
N HIS A 9 22.02 7.39 -10.89
CA HIS A 9 21.20 6.23 -11.20
C HIS A 9 21.15 5.24 -10.04
N GLU A 10 22.31 4.98 -9.43
CA GLU A 10 22.44 4.10 -8.26
C GLU A 10 21.79 4.73 -7.02
N LEU A 11 21.98 6.04 -6.80
CA LEU A 11 21.31 6.76 -5.71
C LEU A 11 19.79 6.70 -5.82
N VAL A 12 19.23 6.98 -7.01
CA VAL A 12 17.79 6.91 -7.26
C VAL A 12 17.27 5.48 -7.06
N ARG A 13 18.03 4.46 -7.48
CA ARG A 13 17.64 3.06 -7.21
C ARG A 13 17.52 2.76 -5.72
N VAL A 14 18.49 3.20 -4.92
CA VAL A 14 18.46 2.98 -3.46
C VAL A 14 17.25 3.69 -2.83
N ILE A 15 16.95 4.92 -3.27
CA ILE A 15 15.76 5.66 -2.83
C ILE A 15 14.48 4.90 -3.20
N VAL A 16 14.38 4.40 -4.44
CA VAL A 16 13.24 3.60 -4.91
C VAL A 16 13.02 2.36 -4.05
N ILE A 17 14.09 1.60 -3.78
CA ILE A 17 14.05 0.41 -2.92
C ILE A 17 13.58 0.78 -1.50
N TYR A 18 14.13 1.86 -0.93
CA TYR A 18 13.73 2.34 0.38
C TYR A 18 12.26 2.73 0.44
N MET A 19 11.75 3.44 -0.58
CA MET A 19 10.35 3.84 -0.65
C MET A 19 9.40 2.63 -0.79
N TYR A 20 9.79 1.58 -1.52
CA TYR A 20 9.04 0.32 -1.51
C TYR A 20 9.02 -0.31 -0.12
N GLY A 21 10.15 -0.32 0.60
CA GLY A 21 10.23 -0.76 1.98
C GLY A 21 9.27 0.00 2.90
N LEU A 22 9.21 1.34 2.77
CA LEU A 22 8.26 2.16 3.51
C LEU A 22 6.80 1.81 3.19
N GLY A 23 6.47 1.63 1.90
CA GLY A 23 5.12 1.26 1.47
C GLY A 23 4.69 -0.10 1.99
N ALA A 24 5.55 -1.12 1.85
CA ALA A 24 5.30 -2.47 2.33
C ALA A 24 5.22 -2.53 3.86
N GLY A 25 6.14 -1.86 4.56
CA GLY A 25 6.13 -1.76 6.02
C GLY A 25 4.86 -1.07 6.53
N GLY A 26 4.46 0.04 5.91
CA GLY A 26 3.20 0.73 6.24
C GLY A 26 1.97 -0.16 6.02
N ALA A 27 1.94 -0.92 4.92
CA ALA A 27 0.87 -1.87 4.63
C ALA A 27 0.80 -2.99 5.69
N TRP A 28 1.94 -3.56 6.07
CA TRP A 28 2.04 -4.57 7.13
C TRP A 28 1.55 -4.05 8.48
N ILE A 29 1.96 -2.84 8.87
CA ILE A 29 1.51 -2.21 10.13
C ILE A 29 -0.01 -2.04 10.12
N ALA A 30 -0.58 -1.50 9.03
CA ALA A 30 -2.00 -1.21 8.94
C ALA A 30 -2.87 -2.49 8.85
N ALA A 31 -2.37 -3.54 8.21
CA ALA A 31 -3.12 -4.77 7.95
C ALA A 31 -2.94 -5.86 9.03
N ILE A 32 -1.83 -5.86 9.76
CA ILE A 32 -1.48 -6.93 10.71
C ILE A 32 -1.24 -6.37 12.12
N ALA A 33 -0.20 -5.55 12.30
CA ALA A 33 0.23 -5.14 13.64
C ALA A 33 -0.82 -4.30 14.38
N SER A 34 -1.41 -3.31 13.70
CA SER A 34 -2.43 -2.45 14.30
C SER A 34 -3.74 -3.19 14.60
N PRO A 35 -4.26 -4.06 13.71
CA PRO A 35 -5.41 -4.89 14.05
C PRO A 35 -5.19 -5.76 15.29
N ASN A 36 -4.06 -6.49 15.37
CA ASN A 36 -3.76 -7.36 16.52
C ASN A 36 -3.77 -6.55 17.82
N THR A 37 -3.00 -5.47 17.87
CA THR A 37 -2.92 -4.60 19.06
C THR A 37 -4.24 -3.88 19.39
N SER A 38 -5.08 -3.60 18.40
CA SER A 38 -6.37 -2.95 18.62
C SER A 38 -7.40 -3.92 19.19
N TYR A 39 -7.45 -5.17 18.73
CA TYR A 39 -8.37 -6.17 19.27
C TYR A 39 -7.98 -6.64 20.67
N ASP A 40 -6.70 -6.54 21.04
CA ASP A 40 -6.25 -6.84 22.39
C ASP A 40 -6.66 -5.76 23.42
N LYS A 41 -6.79 -4.50 22.99
CA LYS A 41 -6.93 -3.33 23.89
C LYS A 41 -8.28 -2.61 23.80
N LEU A 42 -9.06 -2.84 22.75
CA LEU A 42 -10.31 -2.14 22.50
C LEU A 42 -11.47 -3.13 22.34
N ASP A 43 -12.66 -2.67 22.70
CA ASP A 43 -13.88 -3.40 22.35
C ASP A 43 -13.95 -3.65 20.83
N PRO A 44 -14.45 -4.80 20.36
CA PRO A 44 -14.43 -5.17 18.95
C PRO A 44 -15.03 -4.10 18.02
N ALA A 45 -16.11 -3.42 18.45
CA ALA A 45 -16.74 -2.35 17.67
C ALA A 45 -15.86 -1.09 17.53
N ARG A 46 -15.07 -0.76 18.57
CA ARG A 46 -14.14 0.36 18.57
C ARG A 46 -12.89 0.03 17.76
N ALA A 47 -12.35 -1.18 17.94
CA ALA A 47 -11.25 -1.71 17.12
C ALA A 47 -11.59 -1.67 15.63
N ASP A 48 -12.80 -2.12 15.26
CA ASP A 48 -13.28 -2.10 13.88
C ASP A 48 -13.29 -0.70 13.25
N THR A 49 -13.77 0.28 14.01
CA THR A 49 -13.85 1.66 13.56
C THR A 49 -12.46 2.25 13.40
N HIS A 50 -11.57 1.99 14.37
CA HIS A 50 -10.18 2.41 14.34
C HIS A 50 -9.43 1.84 13.13
N ILE A 51 -9.46 0.51 12.95
CA ILE A 51 -8.75 -0.18 11.86
C ILE A 51 -9.25 0.31 10.49
N ARG A 52 -10.56 0.54 10.34
CA ARG A 52 -11.11 1.07 9.09
C ARG A 52 -10.59 2.47 8.79
N ALA A 53 -10.57 3.34 9.79
CA ALA A 53 -10.04 4.69 9.63
C ALA A 53 -8.54 4.65 9.29
N LEU A 54 -7.78 3.80 9.99
CA LEU A 54 -6.37 3.59 9.74
C LEU A 54 -6.11 3.09 8.31
N LEU A 55 -6.76 2.00 7.88
CA LEU A 55 -6.60 1.45 6.53
C LEU A 55 -6.95 2.48 5.46
N ARG A 56 -7.98 3.30 5.68
CA ARG A 56 -8.38 4.35 4.73
C ARG A 56 -7.31 5.44 4.60
N THR A 57 -6.74 5.89 5.72
CA THR A 57 -5.70 6.93 5.74
C THR A 57 -4.38 6.39 5.22
N ALA A 58 -3.96 5.22 5.70
CA ALA A 58 -2.74 4.55 5.26
C ALA A 58 -2.79 4.23 3.76
N SER A 59 -3.91 3.74 3.23
CA SER A 59 -4.03 3.46 1.79
C SER A 59 -3.80 4.71 0.93
N ALA A 60 -4.27 5.88 1.38
CA ALA A 60 -4.04 7.13 0.65
C ALA A 60 -2.55 7.50 0.63
N GLN A 61 -1.90 7.43 1.79
CA GLN A 61 -0.48 7.77 1.92
C GLN A 61 0.41 6.79 1.16
N ILE A 62 0.15 5.48 1.30
CA ILE A 62 0.89 4.43 0.59
C ILE A 62 0.72 4.59 -0.93
N ALA A 63 -0.50 4.86 -1.41
CA ALA A 63 -0.70 5.09 -2.84
C ALA A 63 0.12 6.27 -3.38
N VAL A 64 0.20 7.39 -2.64
CA VAL A 64 1.03 8.54 -3.03
C VAL A 64 2.50 8.17 -3.07
N VAL A 65 3.00 7.49 -2.04
CA VAL A 65 4.39 7.01 -1.99
C VAL A 65 4.68 6.14 -3.22
N LEU A 66 3.83 5.16 -3.52
CA LEU A 66 4.03 4.25 -4.65
C LEU A 66 3.98 4.94 -6.02
N LEU A 67 3.14 5.96 -6.20
CA LEU A 67 3.13 6.76 -7.44
C LEU A 67 4.42 7.56 -7.62
N LEU A 68 4.93 8.15 -6.54
CA LEU A 68 6.24 8.83 -6.55
C LEU A 68 7.37 7.84 -6.83
N THR A 69 7.34 6.67 -6.20
CA THR A 69 8.32 5.60 -6.44
C THR A 69 8.26 5.12 -7.89
N ALA A 70 7.07 4.96 -8.47
CA ALA A 70 6.91 4.59 -9.87
C ALA A 70 7.52 5.63 -10.82
N GLY A 71 7.31 6.92 -10.54
CA GLY A 71 7.93 8.01 -11.29
C GLY A 71 9.45 7.96 -11.23
N LEU A 72 10.01 7.78 -10.03
CA LEU A 72 11.46 7.64 -9.85
C LEU A 72 12.02 6.40 -10.57
N ALA A 73 11.35 5.25 -10.47
CA ALA A 73 11.75 4.02 -11.16
C ALA A 73 11.72 4.20 -12.69
N ALA A 74 10.71 4.88 -13.23
CA ALA A 74 10.61 5.19 -14.66
C ALA A 74 11.74 6.13 -15.14
N LEU A 75 12.15 7.11 -14.32
CA LEU A 75 13.26 8.03 -14.65
C LEU A 75 14.60 7.30 -14.83
N ILE A 76 14.79 6.18 -14.13
CA ILE A 76 15.95 5.29 -14.26
C ILE A 76 15.68 4.07 -15.14
N ALA A 77 14.65 4.12 -15.98
CA ALA A 77 14.27 3.10 -16.96
C ALA A 77 13.94 1.71 -16.38
N TYR A 78 13.53 1.62 -15.11
CA TYR A 78 13.11 0.37 -14.46
C TYR A 78 11.59 0.21 -14.61
N TYR A 79 11.17 -0.07 -15.84
CA TYR A 79 9.77 -0.03 -16.23
C TYR A 79 8.94 -1.15 -15.59
N MET A 80 9.50 -2.33 -15.34
CA MET A 80 8.77 -3.41 -14.66
C MET A 80 8.53 -3.06 -13.19
N SER A 81 9.55 -2.52 -12.52
CA SER A 81 9.40 -1.99 -11.17
C SER A 81 8.34 -0.87 -11.10
N ALA A 82 8.38 0.09 -12.04
CA ALA A 82 7.42 1.17 -12.13
C ALA A 82 5.98 0.67 -12.37
N LEU A 83 5.80 -0.31 -13.27
CA LEU A 83 4.49 -0.89 -13.58
C LEU A 83 3.84 -1.52 -12.35
N PHE A 84 4.58 -2.36 -11.62
CA PHE A 84 4.05 -3.02 -10.43
C PHE A 84 3.77 -2.02 -9.30
N ALA A 85 4.54 -0.93 -9.21
CA ALA A 85 4.25 0.17 -8.28
C ALA A 85 2.94 0.87 -8.61
N VAL A 86 2.64 1.12 -9.89
CA VAL A 86 1.35 1.69 -10.33
C VAL A 86 0.19 0.74 -10.05
N ILE A 87 0.36 -0.56 -10.32
CA ILE A 87 -0.65 -1.58 -10.01
C ILE A 87 -0.96 -1.59 -8.51
N ALA A 88 0.08 -1.60 -7.67
CA ALA A 88 -0.09 -1.55 -6.23
C ALA A 88 -0.78 -0.25 -5.79
N ALA A 89 -0.37 0.92 -6.32
CA ALA A 89 -0.98 2.21 -6.02
C ALA A 89 -2.47 2.26 -6.37
N ALA A 90 -2.84 1.79 -7.57
CA ALA A 90 -4.24 1.68 -7.99
C ALA A 90 -5.03 0.76 -7.05
N GLY A 91 -4.40 -0.28 -6.57
CA GLY A 91 -4.92 -1.18 -5.55
C GLY A 91 -5.24 -0.50 -4.22
N PHE A 92 -4.31 0.29 -3.69
CA PHE A 92 -4.53 1.06 -2.46
C PHE A 92 -5.58 2.17 -2.65
N ILE A 93 -5.64 2.81 -3.81
CA ILE A 93 -6.70 3.77 -4.14
C ILE A 93 -8.06 3.05 -4.13
N SER A 94 -8.16 1.88 -4.76
CA SER A 94 -9.37 1.06 -4.76
C SER A 94 -9.79 0.67 -3.35
N ASN A 95 -8.83 0.27 -2.51
CA ASN A 95 -9.09 -0.07 -1.11
C ASN A 95 -9.68 1.12 -0.33
N ARG A 96 -9.11 2.33 -0.51
CA ARG A 96 -9.63 3.57 0.08
C ARG A 96 -11.07 3.86 -0.36
N LEU A 97 -11.39 3.65 -1.65
CA LEU A 97 -12.73 3.87 -2.18
C LEU A 97 -13.74 2.88 -1.60
N ILE A 98 -13.39 1.60 -1.50
CA ILE A 98 -14.22 0.55 -0.88
C ILE A 98 -14.55 0.91 0.58
N LEU A 99 -13.55 1.40 1.32
CA LEU A 99 -13.71 1.80 2.73
C LEU A 99 -14.50 3.12 2.91
N SER A 100 -14.56 3.97 1.89
CA SER A 100 -15.26 5.27 1.94
C SER A 100 -16.78 5.18 1.73
N ARG A 101 -17.28 4.10 1.10
CA ARG A 101 -18.71 3.93 0.82
C ARG A 101 -19.50 3.80 2.12
N ARG A 102 -20.35 4.78 2.47
CA ARG A 102 -21.29 4.66 3.60
C ARG A 102 -22.32 3.56 3.31
N SER A 103 -22.64 2.73 4.30
CA SER A 103 -23.72 1.74 4.20
C SER A 103 -25.04 2.48 4.42
N THR A 104 -25.89 2.55 3.39
CA THR A 104 -27.20 3.23 3.42
C THR A 104 -28.34 2.35 3.95
N GLU A 105 -28.12 1.06 4.24
CA GLU A 105 -29.18 0.12 4.63
C GLU A 105 -28.88 -0.66 5.92
N GLY A 106 -29.95 -0.95 6.68
CA GLY A 106 -30.00 -1.37 8.08
C GLY A 106 -29.33 -2.69 8.50
N ARG A 107 -28.65 -3.43 7.61
CA ARG A 107 -27.76 -4.55 8.00
C ARG A 107 -26.32 -4.06 8.10
N VAL A 108 -26.08 -3.23 9.11
CA VAL A 108 -24.86 -2.42 9.22
C VAL A 108 -23.67 -3.20 9.77
N ARG A 109 -23.87 -4.23 10.61
CA ARG A 109 -22.77 -4.89 11.35
C ARG A 109 -22.02 -5.95 10.52
N ASP A 110 -22.72 -6.88 9.89
CA ASP A 110 -22.09 -7.96 9.09
C ASP A 110 -21.38 -7.43 7.84
N ARG A 111 -22.00 -6.46 7.14
CA ARG A 111 -21.37 -5.80 5.98
C ARG A 111 -20.11 -5.02 6.37
N ARG A 112 -20.04 -4.49 7.60
CA ARG A 112 -18.85 -3.77 8.09
C ARG A 112 -17.69 -4.71 8.35
N GLN A 113 -17.95 -5.88 8.94
CA GLN A 113 -16.94 -6.91 9.17
C GLN A 113 -16.43 -7.50 7.84
N ALA A 114 -17.32 -7.83 6.90
CA ALA A 114 -16.94 -8.33 5.59
C ALA A 114 -16.05 -7.34 4.81
N ARG A 115 -16.39 -6.05 4.81
CA ARG A 115 -15.57 -5.02 4.16
C ARG A 115 -14.18 -4.86 4.78
N ARG A 116 -14.04 -5.06 6.09
CA ARG A 116 -12.72 -5.04 6.76
C ARG A 116 -11.87 -6.21 6.29
N VAL A 117 -12.41 -7.42 6.30
CA VAL A 117 -11.69 -8.63 5.87
C VAL A 117 -11.24 -8.48 4.42
N ILE A 118 -12.11 -8.00 3.54
CA ILE A 118 -11.76 -7.70 2.14
C ILE A 118 -10.65 -6.65 2.08
N ALA A 119 -10.75 -5.56 2.82
CA ALA A 119 -9.75 -4.50 2.79
C ALA A 119 -8.37 -4.94 3.31
N VAL A 120 -8.33 -5.77 4.36
CA VAL A 120 -7.09 -6.37 4.87
C VAL A 120 -6.50 -7.32 3.84
N GLY A 121 -7.30 -8.24 3.29
CA GLY A 121 -6.84 -9.17 2.26
C GLY A 121 -6.30 -8.45 1.03
N LEU A 122 -7.01 -7.43 0.57
CA LEU A 122 -6.60 -6.59 -0.55
C LEU A 122 -5.29 -5.82 -0.26
N THR A 123 -5.13 -5.34 0.98
CA THR A 123 -3.88 -4.70 1.43
C THR A 123 -2.70 -5.67 1.37
N LEU A 124 -2.89 -6.93 1.78
CA LEU A 124 -1.84 -7.95 1.73
C LEU A 124 -1.47 -8.32 0.29
N VAL A 125 -2.45 -8.42 -0.61
CA VAL A 125 -2.21 -8.67 -2.03
C VAL A 125 -1.40 -7.53 -2.66
N PHE A 126 -1.74 -6.27 -2.38
CA PHE A 126 -0.98 -5.15 -2.92
C PHE A 126 0.36 -4.94 -2.22
N MET A 127 0.50 -5.34 -0.95
CA MET A 127 1.80 -5.44 -0.30
C MET A 127 2.71 -6.43 -1.03
N LEU A 128 2.20 -7.59 -1.46
CA LEU A 128 2.96 -8.52 -2.29
C LEU A 128 3.38 -7.89 -3.62
N ALA A 129 2.49 -7.12 -4.27
CA ALA A 129 2.84 -6.39 -5.49
C ALA A 129 3.96 -5.35 -5.27
N ILE A 130 3.98 -4.67 -4.11
CA ILE A 130 5.09 -3.78 -3.72
C ILE A 130 6.40 -4.57 -3.61
N LEU A 131 6.38 -5.75 -2.99
CA LEU A 131 7.57 -6.58 -2.85
C LEU A 131 8.09 -7.08 -4.21
N ILE A 132 7.19 -7.43 -5.14
CA ILE A 132 7.56 -7.77 -6.51
C ILE A 132 8.21 -6.57 -7.23
N ALA A 133 7.61 -5.38 -7.11
CA ALA A 133 8.19 -4.15 -7.66
C ALA A 133 9.60 -3.87 -7.10
N MET A 134 9.80 -4.12 -5.80
CA MET A 134 11.09 -3.99 -5.14
C MET A 134 12.12 -4.99 -5.66
N ILE A 135 11.72 -6.25 -5.89
CA ILE A 135 12.61 -7.26 -6.49
C ILE A 135 13.05 -6.81 -7.89
N PHE A 136 12.14 -6.28 -8.71
CA PHE A 136 12.51 -5.74 -10.01
C PHE A 136 13.48 -4.55 -9.91
N ALA A 137 13.27 -3.63 -8.96
CA ALA A 137 14.23 -2.56 -8.73
C ALA A 137 15.62 -3.08 -8.33
N VAL A 138 15.70 -4.10 -7.48
CA VAL A 138 16.97 -4.76 -7.09
C VAL A 138 17.63 -5.43 -8.30
N GLN A 139 16.84 -6.08 -9.15
CA GLN A 139 17.31 -6.76 -10.37
C GLN A 139 17.55 -5.81 -11.54
N ARG A 140 17.25 -4.50 -11.39
CA ARG A 140 17.40 -3.46 -12.42
C ARG A 140 16.45 -3.64 -13.62
N LEU A 141 15.20 -4.01 -13.33
CA LEU A 141 14.12 -4.32 -14.28
C LEU A 141 12.92 -3.35 -14.18
#